data_AF-A0A3C1TKU3-F1
#
_entry.id   AF-A0A3C1TKU3-F1
#
_cell.length_a   1.000
_cell.length_b   1.000
_cell.length_c   1.000
_cell.angle_alpha   90.00
_cell.angle_beta   90.00
_cell.angle_gamma   90.00
#
_symmetry.space_group_name_H-M   'P 1'
#
loop_
_entity.id
_entity.type
_entity.pdbx_description
1 polymer ?
#
loop_
_entity_poly.entity_id
_entity_poly.type
_entity_poly.pdbx_seq_one_letter_code
_entity_poly.pdbx_strand_id
1 'polypeptide(L)'
;MNILGVDYGKKRIGLAWLQTGLDVILPFGLVMEKTREEQLKKLAIIIKEENIDKIIFGFPLTLEDMSENNNTERIKKFAEDLYNITKKEFEFIDERLTTSEARTMDGDASLDEKSAMLILKTYLDVE
;
A
#
# COMPACT_ATOMS: atom_id res chain seq x y z
N MET A 1 6.96 -4.86 -15.27
CA MET A 1 5.91 -5.27 -14.31
C MET A 1 5.37 -4.02 -13.66
N ASN A 2 4.05 -3.93 -13.52
CA ASN A 2 3.40 -2.83 -12.83
C ASN A 2 3.16 -3.22 -11.37
N ILE A 3 3.73 -2.44 -10.46
CA ILE A 3 3.68 -2.69 -9.02
C ILE A 3 2.88 -1.57 -8.35
N LEU A 4 1.93 -1.97 -7.51
CA LEU A 4 1.12 -1.04 -6.71
C LEU A 4 1.58 -1.08 -5.25
N GLY A 5 2.01 0.06 -4.73
CA GLY A 5 2.29 0.28 -3.31
C GLY A 5 1.02 0.69 -2.58
N VAL A 6 0.80 0.11 -1.40
CA VAL A 6 -0.42 0.32 -0.62
C VAL A 6 -0.08 0.60 0.84
N ASP A 7 -0.36 1.83 1.28
CA ASP A 7 -0.39 2.21 2.71
C ASP A 7 -1.83 2.07 3.22
N TYR A 8 -2.10 0.98 3.97
CA TYR A 8 -3.44 0.69 4.49
C TYR A 8 -3.71 1.40 5.82
N GLY A 9 -3.95 2.71 5.74
CA GLY A 9 -4.32 3.55 6.87
C GLY A 9 -5.74 3.29 7.41
N LYS A 10 -6.01 3.80 8.62
CA LYS A 10 -7.34 3.66 9.26
C LYS A 10 -8.46 4.43 8.56
N LYS A 11 -8.13 5.54 7.90
CA LYS A 11 -9.12 6.48 7.29
C LYS A 11 -9.06 6.49 5.76
N ARG A 12 -7.88 6.25 5.21
CA ARG A 12 -7.56 6.37 3.79
C ARG A 12 -6.54 5.30 3.46
N ILE A 13 -6.52 4.88 2.21
CA ILE A 13 -5.47 4.01 1.68
C ILE A 13 -4.66 4.85 0.70
N GLY A 14 -3.38 5.01 1.00
CA GLY A 14 -2.41 5.66 0.14
C GLY A 14 -1.96 4.72 -0.96
N LEU A 15 -1.90 5.20 -2.20
CA LEU A 15 -1.44 4.42 -3.34
C LEU A 15 -0.23 5.08 -4.01
N ALA A 16 0.70 4.23 -4.42
CA ALA A 16 1.82 4.59 -5.27
C ALA A 16 1.98 3.55 -6.36
N TRP A 17 2.56 3.95 -7.49
CA TRP A 17 2.74 3.11 -8.65
C TRP A 17 4.20 3.12 -9.09
N LEU A 18 4.66 1.95 -9.54
CA LEU A 18 5.99 1.74 -10.07
C LEU A 18 5.88 0.80 -11.28
N GLN A 19 6.61 1.12 -12.34
CA GLN A 19 6.84 0.18 -13.44
C GLN A 19 8.30 -0.25 -13.46
N THR A 20 8.55 -1.55 -13.30
CA THR A 20 9.91 -2.09 -13.32
C THR A 20 10.59 -1.82 -14.67
N GLY A 21 11.84 -1.37 -14.62
CA GLY A 21 12.62 -0.96 -15.79
C GLY A 21 12.54 0.52 -16.13
N LEU A 22 11.61 1.28 -15.53
CA LEU A 22 11.66 2.74 -15.50
C LEU A 22 12.24 3.25 -14.17
N ASP A 23 12.17 2.45 -13.10
CA ASP A 23 12.66 2.74 -11.75
C ASP A 23 12.20 4.09 -11.18
N VAL A 24 11.01 4.53 -11.61
CA VAL A 24 10.34 5.74 -11.12
C VAL A 24 9.12 5.34 -10.31
N ILE A 25 9.06 5.81 -9.07
CA ILE A 25 7.91 5.67 -8.18
C ILE A 25 7.10 6.97 -8.24
N LEU A 26 5.78 6.84 -8.46
CA LEU A 26 4.86 7.97 -8.53
C LEU A 26 3.73 7.82 -7.52
N PRO A 27 3.20 8.92 -6.96
CA PRO A 27 1.93 8.87 -6.25
C PRO A 27 0.83 8.47 -7.23
N PHE A 28 -0.05 7.57 -6.82
CA PHE A 28 -1.13 7.06 -7.67
C PHE A 28 -2.51 7.59 -7.22
N GLY A 29 -2.65 7.97 -5.95
CA GLY A 29 -3.87 8.55 -5.42
C GLY A 29 -4.29 7.94 -4.10
N LEU A 30 -5.57 8.14 -3.77
CA LEU A 30 -6.18 7.72 -2.51
C LEU A 30 -7.45 6.90 -2.75
N VAL A 31 -7.65 5.88 -1.92
CA VAL A 31 -8.95 5.23 -1.73
C VAL A 31 -9.51 5.74 -0.40
N MET A 32 -10.68 6.38 -0.47
CA MET A 32 -11.32 7.10 0.66
C MET A 32 -12.67 6.51 1.06
N GLU A 33 -13.01 5.36 0.47
CA GLU A 33 -14.20 4.58 0.72
C GLU A 33 -14.27 4.18 2.19
N LYS A 34 -15.47 4.26 2.76
CA LYS A 34 -15.67 4.13 4.21
C LYS A 34 -15.71 2.67 4.66
N THR A 35 -16.22 1.80 3.79
CA THR A 35 -16.36 0.38 4.09
C THR A 35 -15.24 -0.42 3.45
N ARG A 36 -14.86 -1.51 4.11
CA ARG A 36 -13.85 -2.44 3.60
C ARG A 36 -14.25 -3.04 2.25
N GLU A 37 -15.53 -3.33 2.05
CA GLU A 37 -16.03 -3.91 0.81
C GLU A 37 -15.89 -2.93 -0.37
N GLU A 38 -16.22 -1.66 -0.16
CA GLU A 38 -16.04 -0.61 -1.17
C GLU A 38 -14.56 -0.38 -1.49
N GLN A 39 -13.69 -0.39 -0.47
CA GLN A 39 -12.24 -0.29 -0.65
C GLN A 39 -11.69 -1.44 -1.52
N LEU A 40 -12.10 -2.69 -1.22
CA LEU A 40 -11.72 -3.86 -2.01
C LEU A 40 -12.20 -3.77 -3.46
N LYS A 41 -13.46 -3.35 -3.67
CA LYS A 41 -14.02 -3.15 -5.02
C LYS A 41 -13.23 -2.09 -5.78
N LYS A 42 -12.94 -0.95 -5.14
CA LYS A 42 -12.20 0.14 -5.75
C LYS A 42 -10.79 -0.29 -6.16
N LEU A 43 -10.06 -0.97 -5.27
CA LEU A 43 -8.72 -1.48 -5.58
C LEU A 43 -8.76 -2.56 -6.66
N ALA A 44 -9.74 -3.45 -6.66
CA ALA A 44 -9.86 -4.48 -7.70
C ALA A 44 -10.08 -3.86 -9.10
N ILE A 45 -10.82 -2.75 -9.19
CA ILE A 45 -10.98 -1.98 -10.43
C ILE A 45 -9.63 -1.38 -10.84
N ILE A 46 -8.94 -0.67 -9.95
CA ILE A 46 -7.62 -0.07 -10.21
C ILE A 46 -6.63 -1.13 -10.70
N ILE A 47 -6.54 -2.26 -10.00
CA ILE A 47 -5.64 -3.37 -10.33
C ILE A 47 -5.89 -3.90 -11.74
N LYS A 48 -7.16 -3.98 -12.14
CA LYS A 48 -7.54 -4.44 -13.47
C LYS A 48 -7.25 -3.39 -14.55
N GLU A 49 -7.61 -2.14 -14.30
CA GLU A 49 -7.46 -1.04 -15.28
C GLU A 49 -5.99 -0.72 -15.55
N GLU A 50 -5.16 -0.69 -14.51
CA GLU A 50 -3.74 -0.36 -14.60
C GLU A 50 -2.83 -1.57 -14.87
N ASN A 51 -3.42 -2.74 -15.10
CA ASN A 51 -2.71 -4.01 -15.32
C ASN A 51 -1.66 -4.28 -14.24
N ILE A 52 -2.02 -4.13 -12.96
CA ILE A 52 -1.09 -4.36 -11.84
C ILE A 52 -0.72 -5.85 -11.81
N ASP A 53 0.58 -6.12 -11.72
CA ASP A 53 1.15 -7.46 -11.64
C ASP A 53 1.37 -7.89 -10.19
N LYS A 54 1.81 -6.97 -9.32
CA LYS A 54 2.19 -7.23 -7.92
C LYS A 54 1.75 -6.10 -7.01
N ILE A 55 1.39 -6.43 -5.77
CA ILE A 55 0.94 -5.46 -4.76
C ILE A 55 1.89 -5.51 -3.57
N ILE A 56 2.42 -4.35 -3.15
CA ILE A 56 3.27 -4.25 -1.96
C ILE A 56 2.51 -3.50 -0.88
N PHE A 57 2.18 -4.22 0.19
CA PHE A 57 1.55 -3.63 1.36
C PHE A 57 2.62 -3.22 2.35
N GLY A 58 2.51 -1.99 2.84
CA GLY A 58 3.25 -1.62 4.02
C GLY A 58 2.68 -2.31 5.27
N PHE A 59 3.58 -2.66 6.18
CA PHE A 59 3.28 -3.52 7.31
C PHE A 59 4.08 -3.08 8.54
N PRO A 60 3.42 -2.61 9.62
CA PRO A 60 4.11 -2.19 10.83
C PRO A 60 4.61 -3.43 11.60
N LEU A 61 5.93 -3.63 11.69
CA LEU A 61 6.53 -4.77 12.40
C LEU A 61 6.55 -4.64 13.93
N THR A 62 6.25 -3.46 14.51
CA THR A 62 6.27 -3.29 15.96
C THR A 62 5.14 -4.07 16.63
N LEU A 63 5.55 -5.13 17.33
CA LEU A 63 4.97 -5.84 18.48
C LEU A 63 3.45 -5.71 18.69
N GLU A 64 2.81 -6.88 18.73
CA GLU A 64 1.48 -7.11 19.28
C GLU A 64 1.19 -6.23 20.50
N ASP A 65 0.47 -5.12 20.29
CA ASP A 65 -0.17 -4.43 21.40
C ASP A 65 -1.28 -5.37 21.91
N MET A 66 -1.07 -5.93 23.10
CA MET A 66 -1.97 -6.82 23.84
C MET A 66 -3.27 -6.14 24.30
N SER A 67 -3.89 -5.31 23.46
CA SER A 67 -5.23 -4.77 23.69
C SER A 67 -5.93 -4.44 22.37
N GLU A 68 -7.01 -5.19 22.11
CA GLU A 68 -8.15 -4.83 21.24
C GLU A 68 -7.84 -3.93 20.03
N ASN A 69 -7.31 -4.52 18.95
CA ASN A 69 -7.42 -4.14 17.51
C ASN A 69 -6.09 -4.33 16.77
N ASN A 70 -5.81 -5.58 16.38
CA ASN A 70 -4.58 -5.94 15.68
C ASN A 70 -4.56 -5.34 14.26
N ASN A 71 -4.01 -4.13 14.10
CA ASN A 71 -3.94 -3.41 12.82
C ASN A 71 -3.29 -4.26 11.73
N THR A 72 -2.28 -5.03 12.14
CA THR A 72 -1.54 -6.01 11.36
C THR A 72 -2.44 -7.12 10.82
N GLU A 73 -3.37 -7.65 11.63
CA GLU A 73 -4.35 -8.64 11.20
C GLU A 73 -5.35 -8.05 10.19
N ARG A 74 -5.76 -6.79 10.37
CA ARG A 74 -6.62 -6.09 9.42
C ARG A 74 -5.96 -5.98 8.04
N ILE A 75 -4.67 -5.63 8.00
CA ILE A 75 -3.88 -5.55 6.76
C ILE A 75 -3.77 -6.93 6.10
N LYS A 76 -3.40 -7.97 6.86
CA LYS A 76 -3.30 -9.35 6.33
C LYS A 76 -4.60 -9.82 5.71
N LYS A 77 -5.71 -9.70 6.46
CA LYS A 77 -7.02 -10.12 5.98
C LYS A 77 -7.44 -9.30 4.76
N PHE A 78 -7.12 -8.01 4.72
CA PHE A 78 -7.40 -7.16 3.56
C PHE A 78 -6.63 -7.61 2.32
N ALA A 79 -5.33 -7.88 2.45
CA ALA A 79 -4.50 -8.39 1.38
C ALA A 79 -4.98 -9.77 0.87
N GLU A 80 -5.34 -10.68 1.78
CA GLU A 80 -5.90 -11.99 1.43
C GLU A 80 -7.23 -11.88 0.68
N ASP A 81 -8.15 -11.03 1.14
CA ASP A 81 -9.43 -10.80 0.44
C ASP A 81 -9.20 -10.17 -0.94
N LEU A 82 -8.26 -9.24 -1.06
CA LEU A 82 -7.90 -8.63 -2.34
C LEU A 82 -7.27 -9.65 -3.29
N TYR A 83 -6.41 -10.54 -2.80
CA TYR A 83 -5.87 -11.67 -3.55
C TYR A 83 -7.00 -12.62 -4.01
N ASN A 84 -7.97 -12.90 -3.15
CA ASN A 84 -9.08 -13.77 -3.51
C ASN A 84 -9.92 -13.20 -4.67
N ILE A 85 -10.03 -11.87 -4.76
CA ILE A 85 -10.75 -11.16 -5.82
C ILE A 85 -9.91 -11.04 -7.10
N THR A 86 -8.63 -10.69 -6.98
CA THR A 86 -7.79 -10.24 -8.11
C THR A 86 -6.80 -11.30 -8.61
N LYS A 87 -6.46 -12.28 -7.76
CA LYS A 87 -5.42 -13.29 -7.97
C LYS A 87 -4.03 -12.69 -8.25
N LYS A 88 -3.79 -11.46 -7.81
CA LYS A 88 -2.49 -10.78 -7.94
C LYS A 88 -1.62 -11.02 -6.73
N GLU A 89 -0.37 -11.38 -6.99
CA GLU A 89 0.62 -11.63 -5.94
C GLU A 89 0.81 -10.39 -5.07
N PHE A 90 1.05 -10.62 -3.79
CA PHE A 90 1.29 -9.54 -2.84
C PHE A 90 2.38 -9.91 -1.84
N GLU A 91 3.07 -8.88 -1.36
CA GLU A 91 4.10 -8.98 -0.33
C GLU A 91 3.94 -7.88 0.71
N PHE A 92 4.59 -8.07 1.85
CA PHE A 92 4.60 -7.12 2.95
C PHE A 92 5.99 -6.53 3.12
N ILE A 93 6.06 -5.21 3.26
CA ILE A 93 7.29 -4.47 3.53
C ILE A 93 7.17 -3.70 4.84
N ASP A 94 8.25 -3.70 5.61
CA ASP A 94 8.32 -3.03 6.90
C ASP A 94 8.27 -1.50 6.76
N GLU A 95 7.29 -0.89 7.41
CA GLU A 95 7.02 0.57 7.36
C GLU A 95 7.79 1.40 8.39
N ARG A 96 8.62 0.80 9.26
CA ARG A 96 9.18 1.49 10.46
C ARG A 96 9.90 2.82 10.22
N LEU A 97 10.40 3.09 9.02
CA LEU A 97 11.14 4.31 8.69
C LEU A 97 10.31 5.34 7.89
N THR A 98 9.16 4.96 7.36
CA THR A 98 8.52 5.71 6.26
C THR A 98 7.73 6.94 6.72
N THR A 99 7.15 6.94 7.92
CA THR A 99 6.26 8.04 8.34
C THR A 99 7.00 9.36 8.60
N SER A 100 8.20 9.32 9.16
CA SER A 100 9.00 10.54 9.38
C SER A 100 9.54 11.08 8.06
N GLU A 101 10.00 10.19 7.19
CA GLU A 101 10.54 10.55 5.87
C GLU A 101 9.45 11.13 4.96
N ALA A 102 8.24 10.55 4.97
CA ALA A 102 7.10 11.01 4.17
C ALA A 102 6.73 12.47 4.50
N ARG A 103 6.86 12.89 5.76
CA ARG A 103 6.57 14.27 6.18
C ARG A 103 7.58 15.28 5.65
N THR A 104 8.79 14.84 5.36
CA THR A 104 9.88 15.69 4.85
C THR A 104 9.96 15.72 3.32
N MET A 105 9.17 14.88 2.64
CA MET A 105 9.09 14.90 1.17
C MET A 105 8.33 16.16 0.72
N ASP A 106 8.98 16.97 -0.11
CA ASP A 106 8.35 18.09 -0.79
C ASP A 106 7.36 17.62 -1.88
N GLY A 107 6.43 18.48 -2.26
CA GLY A 107 5.43 18.23 -3.30
C GLY A 107 3.99 18.08 -2.78
N ASP A 108 3.03 18.15 -3.70
CA ASP A 108 1.59 18.27 -3.42
C ASP A 108 0.89 16.95 -3.05
N ALA A 109 1.59 15.82 -3.14
CA ALA A 109 1.05 14.52 -2.76
C ALA A 109 0.69 14.48 -1.27
N SER A 110 -0.39 13.76 -0.94
CA SER A 110 -0.80 13.57 0.45
C SER A 110 0.20 12.73 1.23
N LEU A 111 0.10 12.78 2.56
CA LEU A 111 0.98 11.99 3.43
C LEU A 111 0.84 10.49 3.17
N ASP A 112 -0.37 9.99 2.95
CA ASP A 112 -0.63 8.56 2.71
C ASP A 112 -0.05 8.12 1.34
N GLU A 113 -0.13 8.97 0.31
CA GLU A 113 0.54 8.70 -0.97
C GLU A 113 2.06 8.68 -0.81
N LYS A 114 2.64 9.63 -0.07
CA LYS A 114 4.08 9.67 0.21
C LYS A 114 4.53 8.43 0.99
N SER A 115 3.74 7.96 1.95
CA SER A 115 3.97 6.68 2.64
C SER A 115 3.98 5.50 1.66
N ALA A 116 2.99 5.42 0.76
CA ALA A 116 2.92 4.38 -0.27
C ALA A 116 4.13 4.41 -1.22
N MET A 117 4.61 5.60 -1.57
CA MET A 117 5.83 5.75 -2.37
C MET A 117 7.06 5.21 -1.62
N LEU A 118 7.20 5.51 -0.33
CA LEU A 118 8.31 5.00 0.47
C LEU A 118 8.24 3.48 0.66
N ILE A 119 7.04 2.90 0.76
CA ILE A 119 6.86 1.44 0.78
C ILE A 119 7.46 0.81 -0.49
N LEU A 120 7.16 1.35 -1.67
CA LEU A 120 7.74 0.87 -2.93
C LEU A 120 9.24 1.12 -3.02
N LYS A 121 9.72 2.23 -2.47
CA LYS A 121 11.15 2.53 -2.44
C LYS A 121 11.90 1.50 -1.60
N THR A 122 11.43 1.24 -0.39
CA THR A 122 11.98 0.23 0.50
C THR A 122 11.94 -1.15 -0.15
N TYR A 123 10.87 -1.49 -0.87
CA TYR A 123 10.79 -2.74 -1.64
C TYR A 123 11.91 -2.86 -2.67
N LEU A 124 12.18 -1.82 -3.46
CA LEU A 124 13.26 -1.83 -4.45
C LEU A 124 14.66 -1.88 -3.83
N ASP A 125 14.84 -1.29 -2.65
CA ASP A 125 16.15 -1.26 -1.98
C ASP A 125 16.56 -2.63 -1.41
N VAL A 126 15.61 -3.58 -1.25
CA VAL A 126 15.87 -4.91 -0.66
C VAL A 126 15.77 -6.08 -1.64
N GLU A 127 15.31 -5.85 -2.87
CA GLU A 127 15.18 -6.84 -3.95
C GLU A 127 16.42 -6.81 -4.89
#